data_AF-A0A1D9FY92-F1
#
_entry.id   AF-A0A1D9FY92-F1
#
_cell.length_a   1.000
_cell.length_b   1.000
_cell.length_c   1.000
_cell.angle_alpha   90.00
_cell.angle_beta   90.00
_cell.angle_gamma   90.00
#
_symmetry.space_group_name_H-M   'P 1'
#
loop_
_entity.id
_entity.type
_entity.pdbx_description
1 polymer ?
#
loop_
_entity_poly.entity_id
_entity_poly.type
_entity_poly.pdbx_seq_one_letter_code
_entity_poly.pdbx_strand_id
1 'polypeptide(L)' 'MCVRLAFAMAADLEPDILIVDQVLAVEDAQFQKKCLGKIGDVAQERRTVLFVSNNMGAIRQLSQPALLLAGQTHLIFF' A
#
# COMPACT_ATOMS: atom_id res chain seq x y z
N MET A 1 2.68 12.16 12.48
CA MET A 1 3.03 13.14 11.42
C MET A 1 4.03 12.58 10.41
N CYS A 2 5.09 11.87 10.84
CA CYS A 2 6.14 11.35 9.94
C CYS A 2 5.64 10.39 8.83
N VAL A 3 4.78 9.42 9.16
CA VAL A 3 4.27 8.43 8.17
C VAL A 3 3.53 9.10 7.02
N ARG A 4 2.78 10.17 7.29
CA ARG A 4 2.01 10.89 6.27
C ARG A 4 2.92 11.61 5.27
N LEU A 5 3.98 12.24 5.77
CA LEU A 5 4.97 12.94 4.94
C LEU A 5 5.80 11.94 4.14
N ALA A 6 6.27 10.86 4.79
CA ALA A 6 7.04 9.81 4.13
C ALA A 6 6.24 9.16 2.99
N PHE A 7 4.96 8.86 3.21
CA PHE A 7 4.08 8.35 2.16
C PHE A 7 3.90 9.35 1.02
N ALA A 8 3.65 10.62 1.33
CA ALA A 8 3.48 11.65 0.31
C ALA A 8 4.73 11.80 -0.57
N MET A 9 5.93 11.78 0.03
CA MET A 9 7.19 11.80 -0.72
C MET A 9 7.37 10.54 -1.57
N ALA A 10 7.18 9.34 -0.99
CA ALA A 10 7.38 8.08 -1.69
C ALA A 10 6.43 7.91 -2.89
N ALA A 11 5.19 8.37 -2.77
CA ALA A 11 4.19 8.29 -3.83
C ALA A 11 4.35 9.34 -4.94
N ASP A 12 5.12 10.41 -4.70
CA ASP A 12 5.39 11.50 -5.65
C ASP A 12 6.74 11.34 -6.36
N LEU A 13 7.66 10.55 -5.80
CA LEU A 13 8.97 10.24 -6.37
C LEU A 13 8.92 9.31 -7.60
N GLU A 14 7.73 8.89 -8.02
CA GLU A 14 7.52 8.10 -9.23
C GLU A 14 8.42 6.84 -9.34
N PRO A 15 8.54 6.00 -8.29
CA PRO A 15 9.47 4.88 -8.30
C PRO A 15 9.00 3.74 -9.22
N ASP A 16 9.96 3.00 -9.81
CA ASP A 16 9.67 1.76 -10.53
C ASP A 16 9.06 0.69 -9.61
N ILE A 17 9.50 0.67 -8.34
CA ILE A 17 9.02 -0.24 -7.30
C ILE A 17 8.69 0.56 -6.03
N LEU A 18 7.41 0.55 -5.63
CA LEU A 18 6.94 1.17 -4.40
C LEU A 18 6.70 0.11 -3.32
N ILE A 19 7.46 0.17 -2.22
CA ILE A 19 7.26 -0.72 -1.07
C ILE A 19 6.54 0.02 0.03
N VAL A 20 5.43 -0.56 0.49
CA VAL A 20 4.57 0.01 1.53
C VAL A 20 4.35 -1.02 2.63
N ASP A 21 4.99 -0.80 3.77
CA ASP A 21 4.78 -1.61 4.98
C ASP A 21 3.91 -0.86 5.99
N GLN A 22 2.74 -1.42 6.30
CA GLN A 22 1.86 -0.97 7.38
C GLN A 22 1.47 0.53 7.36
N VAL A 23 1.47 1.18 6.20
CA VAL A 23 1.04 2.60 6.06
C VAL A 23 -0.40 2.83 6.55
N LEU A 24 -1.24 1.80 6.52
CA LEU A 24 -2.62 1.88 7.00
C LEU A 24 -2.75 1.79 8.53
N ALA A 25 -1.67 1.61 9.29
CA ALA A 25 -1.72 1.60 10.76
C ALA A 25 -2.02 2.99 11.36
N VAL A 26 -2.13 4.03 10.54
CA VAL A 26 -2.59 5.36 10.93
C VAL A 26 -4.09 5.36 11.24
N GLU A 27 -4.50 6.04 12.33
CA GLU A 27 -5.90 6.10 12.80
C GLU A 27 -6.82 6.98 11.94
N ASP A 28 -6.26 7.76 11.02
CA ASP A 28 -6.98 8.69 10.15
C ASP A 28 -7.55 7.96 8.93
N ALA A 29 -8.84 7.63 8.99
CA ALA A 29 -9.56 6.95 7.90
C ALA A 29 -9.58 7.74 6.58
N GLN A 30 -9.56 9.08 6.63
CA GLN A 30 -9.50 9.89 5.42
C GLN A 30 -8.12 9.75 4.76
N PHE A 31 -7.06 9.73 5.56
CA PHE A 31 -5.71 9.50 5.07
C PHE A 31 -5.52 8.06 4.55
N GLN A 32 -6.08 7.05 5.22
CA GLN A 32 -6.08 5.66 4.73
C GLN A 32 -6.70 5.55 3.33
N LYS A 33 -7.86 6.17 3.10
CA LYS A 33 -8.50 6.19 1.77
C LYS A 33 -7.62 6.84 0.71
N LYS A 34 -6.95 7.96 1.04
CA LYS A 34 -6.00 8.61 0.12
C LYS A 34 -4.82 7.71 -0.22
N CYS A 35 -4.29 6.98 0.77
CA CYS A 35 -3.19 6.05 0.54
C CYS A 35 -3.59 4.91 -0.39
N LEU A 36 -4.74 4.28 -0.13
CA LEU A 36 -5.27 3.20 -0.96
C LEU A 36 -5.54 3.65 -2.40
N GLY A 37 -6.10 4.85 -2.58
CA GLY A 37 -6.31 5.43 -3.91
C GLY A 37 -4.99 5.60 -4.67
N LYS A 38 -4.00 6.26 -4.05
CA LYS A 38 -2.71 6.52 -4.69
C LYS A 38 -1.92 5.23 -4.96
N ILE A 39 -2.00 4.24 -4.08
CA ILE A 39 -1.41 2.90 -4.33
C ILE A 39 -2.06 2.25 -5.56
N GLY A 40 -3.38 2.34 -5.68
CA GLY A 40 -4.11 1.86 -6.86
C GLY A 40 -3.72 2.59 -8.15
N ASP A 41 -3.54 3.92 -8.08
CA ASP A 41 -3.09 4.73 -9.23
C ASP A 41 -1.68 4.31 -9.68
N VAL A 42 -0.74 4.18 -8.74
CA VAL A 42 0.64 3.74 -9.02
C VAL A 42 0.65 2.34 -9.64
N ALA A 43 -0.20 1.43 -9.17
CA ALA A 43 -0.35 0.10 -9.75
C ALA A 43 -0.82 0.12 -11.21
N GLN A 44 -1.68 1.08 -11.59
CA GLN A 44 -2.17 1.22 -12.96
C GLN A 44 -1.12 1.77 -13.93
N GLU A 45 -0.12 2.49 -13.43
CA GLU A 45 0.96 3.11 -14.21
C GLU A 45 2.05 2.12 -14.66
N ARG A 46 1.81 0.79 -14.59
CA ARG A 46 2.80 -0.29 -14.84
C ARG A 46 4.00 -0.24 -13.89
N ARG A 47 3.82 0.29 -12.69
CA ARG A 47 4.82 0.29 -11.63
C ARG A 47 4.49 -0.83 -10.66
N THR A 48 5.52 -1.46 -10.10
CA THR A 48 5.32 -2.56 -9.15
C THR A 48 5.07 -1.99 -7.77
N VAL A 49 3.97 -2.40 -7.13
CA VAL A 49 3.74 -2.08 -5.72
C VAL A 49 3.83 -3.34 -4.88
N LEU A 50 4.64 -3.25 -3.82
CA LEU A 50 4.74 -4.24 -2.76
C LEU A 50 3.97 -3.74 -1.54
N PHE A 51 2.74 -4.23 -1.35
CA PHE A 51 1.89 -3.82 -0.24
C PHE A 51 1.87 -4.88 0.87
N VAL A 52 2.35 -4.50 2.06
CA VAL A 52 2.40 -5.37 3.25
C VAL A 52 1.40 -4.88 4.29
N SER A 53 0.44 -5.75 4.62
CA SER A 53 -0.65 -5.41 5.54
C SER A 53 -1.24 -6.63 6.24
N ASN A 54 -1.85 -6.40 7.40
CA ASN A 54 -2.74 -7.33 8.10
C ASN A 54 -4.23 -6.96 7.94
N ASN A 55 -4.54 -5.85 7.25
CA ASN A 55 -5.91 -5.43 6.98
C ASN A 55 -6.47 -6.17 5.75
N MET A 56 -7.23 -7.23 6.00
CA MET A 56 -7.84 -8.06 4.94
C MET A 56 -8.80 -7.30 4.03
N GLY A 57 -9.42 -6.22 4.51
CA GLY A 57 -10.28 -5.37 3.68
C GLY A 57 -9.48 -4.64 2.62
N ALA A 58 -8.37 -4.01 3.02
CA ALA A 58 -7.44 -3.34 2.12
C ALA A 58 -6.81 -4.31 1.12
N ILE A 59 -6.41 -5.50 1.58
CA ILE A 59 -5.82 -6.54 0.72
C ILE A 59 -6.79 -6.97 -0.38
N ARG A 60 -8.07 -7.18 -0.03
CA ARG A 60 -9.10 -7.55 -1.00
C ARG A 60 -9.40 -6.42 -1.98
N GLN A 61 -9.31 -5.16 -1.55
CA GLN A 61 -9.57 -4.00 -2.39
C GLN A 61 -8.50 -3.79 -3.46
N LEU A 62 -7.23 -4.13 -3.17
CA LEU A 62 -6.09 -3.87 -4.05
C LEU A 62 -5.81 -4.98 -5.10
N SER A 63 -6.72 -5.95 -5.27
CA SER A 63 -6.64 -7.05 -6.28
C SER A 63 -5.49 -8.06 -6.08
N GLN A 64 -5.56 -9.20 -6.77
CA GLN A 64 -4.70 -10.39 -6.60
C GLN A 64 -3.69 -10.50 -7.75
N PRO A 65 -2.46 -11.03 -7.53
CA PRO A 65 -2.08 -12.05 -6.54
C PRO A 65 -1.51 -11.53 -5.21
N ALA A 66 -1.86 -12.22 -4.11
CA ALA A 66 -1.33 -11.98 -2.77
C ALA A 66 -0.66 -13.24 -2.21
N LEU A 67 0.46 -13.08 -1.51
CA LEU A 67 1.21 -14.12 -0.83
C LEU A 67 0.98 -14.01 0.69
N LEU A 68 0.68 -15.13 1.36
CA LEU A 68 0.59 -15.20 2.81
C LEU A 68 1.90 -15.77 3.37
N LEU A 69 2.58 -15.01 4.23
CA LEU A 69 3.71 -15.48 5.01
C LEU A 69 3.21 -15.99 6.37
N ALA A 70 3.71 -17.15 6.80
CA ALA A 70 3.24 -17.89 7.97
C ALA A 70 3.05 -16.97 9.21
N GLY A 71 1.80 -16.70 9.57
CA GLY A 71 1.46 -16.02 10.83
C GLY A 71 0.35 -14.97 10.76
N GLN A 72 0.33 -14.08 9.75
CA GLN A 72 -0.72 -13.02 9.55
C GLN A 72 -0.39 -11.98 8.46
N THR A 73 0.81 -12.01 7.89
CA THR A 73 1.27 -10.95 6.97
C THR A 73 1.03 -11.35 5.53
N HIS A 74 0.22 -10.55 4.83
CA HIS A 74 0.02 -10.68 3.40
C HIS A 74 0.86 -9.67 2.65
N LEU A 75 1.43 -10.12 1.55
CA LEU A 75 2.30 -9.38 0.66
C LEU A 75 1.68 -9.44 -0.74
N ILE A 76 1.21 -8.30 -1.23
CA ILE A 76 0.53 -8.22 -2.53
C ILE A 76 1.47 -7.60 -3.56
N PHE A 77 1.46 -8.19 -4.75
CA PHE A 77 2.16 -7.67 -5.92
C PHE A 77 1.14 -7.30 -7.00
N PHE A 78 1.26 -6.09 -7.51
CA PHE A 78 0.62 -5.66 -8.75
C PHE A 78 1.55 -4.70 -9.49
#